data_AF-A0A7X1HR36-F1
#
_entry.id   AF-A0A7X1HR36-F1
#
_cell.length_a   1.000
_cell.length_b   1.000
_cell.length_c   1.000
_cell.angle_alpha   90.00
_cell.angle_beta   90.00
_cell.angle_gamma   90.00
#
_symmetry.space_group_name_H-M   'P 1'
#
loop_
_entity.id
_entity.type
_entity.pdbx_description
1 polymer ?
#
loop_
_entity_poly.entity_id
_entity_poly.type
_entity_poly.pdbx_seq_one_letter_code
_entity_poly.pdbx_strand_id
1 'polypeptide(L)'
;MRKNIVLIVFMTIFSISFSEIKVKIVEPLRFRDINHTEVGPNQVVAVSHVEIYTTDKEKDLGKRITFKFPNFVNMTNRKKWIKVERVGMDRKQNEILLENERELVKFYAILDRRELDRGESIEVIEGEYVGQLPIIMGVYSLVNINTKPVEPTPIPEGENKPQILPIFPDEMINETIGGDL
;
A
#
# COMPACT_ATOMS: atom_id res chain seq x y z
N MET A 1 50.62 -19.79 13.09
CA MET A 1 49.18 -19.96 13.37
C MET A 1 48.46 -18.66 13.74
N ARG A 2 49.01 -17.78 14.61
CA ARG A 2 48.36 -16.50 15.00
C ARG A 2 47.97 -15.56 13.84
N LYS A 3 48.79 -15.47 12.77
CA LYS A 3 48.53 -14.58 11.62
C LYS A 3 47.29 -14.99 10.79
N ASN A 4 47.00 -16.28 10.70
CA ASN A 4 45.83 -16.78 9.95
C ASN A 4 44.53 -16.56 10.73
N ILE A 5 44.59 -16.55 12.08
CA ILE A 5 43.44 -16.25 12.94
C ILE A 5 42.99 -14.81 12.75
N VAL A 6 43.93 -13.86 12.65
CA VAL A 6 43.59 -12.44 12.41
C VAL A 6 42.88 -12.26 11.07
N LEU A 7 43.32 -12.97 10.02
CA LEU A 7 42.68 -12.91 8.70
C LEU A 7 41.25 -13.48 8.73
N ILE A 8 41.03 -14.60 9.44
CA ILE A 8 39.71 -15.23 9.59
C ILE A 8 38.77 -14.32 10.36
N VAL A 9 39.24 -13.69 11.44
CA VAL A 9 38.46 -12.72 12.22
C VAL A 9 38.13 -11.47 11.38
N PHE A 10 39.05 -11.02 10.53
CA PHE A 10 38.79 -9.89 9.63
C PHE A 10 37.71 -10.24 8.60
N MET A 11 37.73 -11.45 8.03
CA MET A 11 36.71 -11.89 7.07
C MET A 11 35.31 -12.04 7.67
N THR A 12 35.18 -12.50 8.91
CA THR A 12 33.85 -12.65 9.55
C THR A 12 33.20 -11.31 9.88
N ILE A 13 33.98 -10.25 10.10
CA ILE A 13 33.46 -8.90 10.35
C ILE A 13 32.87 -8.28 9.07
N PHE A 14 33.31 -8.70 7.88
CA PHE A 14 32.77 -8.17 6.61
C PHE A 14 31.42 -8.78 6.19
N SER A 15 30.96 -9.85 6.84
CA SER A 15 29.66 -10.47 6.54
C SER A 15 28.47 -9.74 7.18
N ILE A 16 28.52 -8.42 7.31
CA ILE A 16 27.41 -7.63 7.86
C ILE A 16 26.26 -7.66 6.85
N SER A 17 25.25 -8.50 7.11
CA SER A 17 23.98 -8.45 6.39
C SER A 17 23.23 -7.19 6.80
N PHE A 18 22.90 -6.36 5.80
CA PHE A 18 21.98 -5.25 5.97
C PHE A 18 20.54 -5.79 6.04
N SER A 19 19.77 -5.29 7.01
CA SER A 19 18.33 -5.55 7.10
C SER A 19 17.62 -4.78 5.99
N GLU A 20 16.75 -5.45 5.23
CA GLU A 20 16.00 -4.86 4.13
C GLU A 20 14.50 -5.10 4.33
N ILE A 21 13.72 -4.02 4.25
CA ILE A 21 12.26 -4.10 4.14
C ILE A 21 11.91 -4.02 2.66
N LYS A 22 11.20 -5.03 2.18
CA LYS A 22 10.82 -5.21 0.78
C LYS A 22 9.32 -5.08 0.61
N VAL A 23 8.92 -4.57 -0.54
CA VAL A 23 7.53 -4.37 -0.93
C VAL A 23 7.31 -5.13 -2.23
N LYS A 24 6.30 -6.00 -2.27
CA LYS A 24 5.95 -6.83 -3.42
C LYS A 24 4.48 -6.67 -3.73
N ILE A 25 4.15 -6.37 -4.98
CA ILE A 25 2.77 -6.36 -5.46
C ILE A 25 2.33 -7.82 -5.62
N VAL A 26 1.33 -8.24 -4.84
CA VAL A 26 0.72 -9.57 -4.95
C VAL A 26 -0.34 -9.55 -6.03
N GLU A 27 -1.21 -8.53 -5.99
CA GLU A 27 -2.22 -8.30 -7.00
C GLU A 27 -2.13 -6.86 -7.51
N PRO A 28 -2.00 -6.64 -8.84
CA PRO A 28 -1.98 -5.31 -9.40
C PRO A 28 -3.31 -4.60 -9.17
N LEU A 29 -3.28 -3.27 -9.25
CA LEU A 29 -4.45 -2.42 -9.12
C LEU A 29 -5.47 -2.74 -10.23
N ARG A 30 -6.65 -3.22 -9.83
CA ARG A 30 -7.75 -3.55 -10.76
C ARG A 30 -9.05 -2.92 -10.30
N PHE A 31 -9.77 -2.30 -11.23
CA PHE A 31 -11.12 -1.79 -10.99
C PHE A 31 -12.04 -2.96 -10.68
N ARG A 32 -12.63 -2.95 -9.48
CA ARG A 32 -13.68 -3.89 -9.10
C ARG A 32 -15.03 -3.22 -9.32
N ASP A 33 -15.98 -3.98 -9.85
CA ASP A 33 -17.36 -3.56 -10.15
C ASP A 33 -17.54 -2.11 -10.55
N ILE A 34 -17.30 -1.81 -11.83
CA ILE A 34 -17.46 -0.47 -12.43
C ILE A 34 -18.86 0.11 -12.17
N ASN A 35 -19.86 -0.74 -11.94
CA ASN A 35 -21.25 -0.37 -11.71
C ASN A 35 -21.57 -0.06 -10.24
N HIS A 36 -20.76 -0.49 -9.28
CA HIS A 36 -21.03 -0.32 -7.85
C HIS A 36 -20.57 1.07 -7.38
N THR A 37 -21.43 1.76 -6.62
CA THR A 37 -21.24 3.16 -6.19
C THR A 37 -21.11 3.25 -4.66
N GLU A 38 -20.29 2.39 -4.06
CA GLU A 38 -20.18 2.30 -2.60
C GLU A 38 -19.40 3.45 -1.95
N VAL A 39 -18.51 4.10 -2.72
CA VAL A 39 -17.63 5.17 -2.20
C VAL A 39 -18.23 6.56 -2.40
N GLY A 40 -19.06 6.73 -3.43
CA GLY A 40 -19.78 7.94 -3.75
C GLY A 40 -20.52 7.84 -5.09
N PRO A 41 -21.45 8.76 -5.39
CA PRO A 41 -22.11 8.79 -6.68
C PRO A 41 -21.08 9.03 -7.79
N ASN A 42 -21.11 8.20 -8.84
CA ASN A 42 -20.15 8.21 -9.96
C ASN A 42 -18.68 7.91 -9.61
N GLN A 43 -18.39 7.24 -8.50
CA GLN A 43 -17.01 6.81 -8.21
C GLN A 43 -16.82 5.33 -8.49
N VAL A 44 -15.66 4.98 -9.05
CA VAL A 44 -15.21 3.61 -9.25
C VAL A 44 -13.93 3.39 -8.46
N VAL A 45 -13.81 2.25 -7.80
CA VAL A 45 -12.63 1.91 -6.99
C VAL A 45 -11.84 0.78 -7.63
N ALA A 46 -10.53 0.99 -7.69
CA ALA A 46 -9.59 -0.07 -7.96
C ALA A 46 -8.85 -0.47 -6.69
N VAL A 47 -8.62 -1.78 -6.52
CA VAL A 47 -7.95 -2.34 -5.35
C VAL A 47 -6.74 -3.15 -5.79
N SER A 48 -5.67 -3.06 -5.01
CA SER A 48 -4.42 -3.80 -5.15
C SER A 48 -4.03 -4.40 -3.81
N HIS A 49 -3.41 -5.59 -3.84
CA HIS A 49 -2.84 -6.22 -2.65
C HIS A 49 -1.32 -6.18 -2.74
N VAL A 50 -0.71 -5.60 -1.71
CA VAL A 50 0.74 -5.43 -1.63
C VAL A 50 1.24 -6.10 -0.35
N GLU A 51 2.22 -6.97 -0.49
CA GLU A 51 2.90 -7.65 0.60
C GLU A 51 4.15 -6.86 0.99
N ILE A 52 4.25 -6.51 2.25
CA ILE A 52 5.42 -5.86 2.85
C ILE A 52 6.09 -6.88 3.75
N TYR A 53 7.38 -7.12 3.55
CA TYR A 53 8.11 -8.12 4.31
C TYR A 53 9.52 -7.68 4.65
N THR A 54 10.03 -8.18 5.77
CA THR A 54 11.41 -7.93 6.23
C THR A 54 12.29 -9.16 5.99
N THR A 55 13.59 -8.94 5.78
CA THR A 55 14.63 -9.97 5.78
C THR A 55 15.25 -10.21 7.16
N ASP A 56 15.03 -9.33 8.14
CA ASP A 56 15.64 -9.37 9.48
C ASP A 56 14.61 -8.96 10.55
N LYS A 57 13.93 -9.96 11.11
CA LYS A 57 12.86 -9.79 12.11
C LYS A 57 13.35 -9.04 13.35
N GLU A 58 14.51 -9.39 13.88
CA GLU A 58 14.98 -8.86 15.17
C GLU A 58 15.25 -7.36 15.10
N LYS A 59 15.69 -6.86 13.94
CA LYS A 59 16.00 -5.45 13.75
C LYS A 59 14.85 -4.62 13.23
N ASP A 60 13.91 -5.21 12.48
CA ASP A 60 12.88 -4.47 11.77
C ASP A 60 11.52 -4.45 12.45
N LEU A 61 11.22 -5.42 13.32
CA LEU A 61 9.96 -5.42 14.07
C LEU A 61 9.82 -4.18 14.96
N GLY A 62 8.61 -3.65 15.02
CA GLY A 62 8.28 -2.42 15.74
C GLY A 62 8.65 -1.13 15.02
N LYS A 63 9.25 -1.20 13.82
CA LYS A 63 9.43 -0.02 12.97
C LYS A 63 8.10 0.42 12.38
N ARG A 64 7.96 1.74 12.26
CA ARG A 64 6.82 2.37 11.61
C ARG A 64 7.16 2.64 10.15
N ILE A 65 6.30 2.19 9.25
CA ILE A 65 6.43 2.39 7.81
C ILE A 65 5.33 3.36 7.41
N THR A 66 5.71 4.52 6.87
CA THR A 66 4.78 5.55 6.39
C THR A 66 4.81 5.58 4.86
N PHE A 67 3.63 5.65 4.26
CA PHE A 67 3.44 5.76 2.82
C PHE A 67 2.91 7.13 2.45
N LYS A 68 3.56 7.77 1.47
CA LYS A 68 3.06 9.00 0.86
C LYS A 68 2.66 8.72 -0.57
N PHE A 69 1.42 9.07 -0.87
CA PHE A 69 0.80 8.93 -2.19
C PHE A 69 0.76 10.28 -2.90
N PRO A 70 0.87 10.31 -4.24
CA PRO A 70 0.62 11.51 -5.00
C PRO A 70 -0.88 11.87 -4.95
N ASN A 71 -1.18 13.15 -5.13
CA ASN A 71 -2.55 13.64 -5.15
C ASN A 71 -3.37 13.07 -6.31
N PHE A 72 -2.74 12.76 -7.44
CA PHE A 72 -3.39 12.13 -8.59
C PHE A 72 -2.39 11.25 -9.34
N VAL A 73 -2.91 10.30 -10.12
CA VAL A 73 -2.11 9.44 -11.00
C VAL A 73 -2.76 9.35 -12.36
N ASN A 74 -1.95 9.31 -13.41
CA ASN A 74 -2.44 9.07 -14.76
C ASN A 74 -2.29 7.58 -15.10
N MET A 75 -3.35 6.99 -15.65
CA MET A 75 -3.36 5.62 -16.16
C MET A 75 -3.84 5.62 -17.62
N THR A 76 -3.47 4.58 -18.38
CA THR A 76 -3.89 4.45 -19.78
C THR A 76 -4.16 3.00 -20.17
N ASN A 77 -5.18 2.79 -21.01
CA ASN A 77 -5.44 1.51 -21.69
C ASN A 77 -4.86 1.48 -23.12
N ARG A 78 -3.85 2.32 -23.41
CA ARG A 78 -3.26 2.63 -24.73
C ARG A 78 -4.16 3.38 -25.71
N LYS A 79 -5.48 3.38 -25.51
CA LYS A 79 -6.46 4.12 -26.32
C LYS A 79 -6.82 5.46 -25.70
N LYS A 80 -6.96 5.49 -24.38
CA LYS A 80 -7.40 6.63 -23.56
C LYS A 80 -6.50 6.79 -22.34
N TRP A 81 -6.34 8.04 -21.91
CA TRP A 81 -5.72 8.41 -20.64
C TRP A 81 -6.82 8.80 -19.66
N ILE A 82 -6.69 8.32 -18.42
CA ILE A 82 -7.59 8.64 -17.32
C ILE A 82 -6.79 9.19 -16.15
N LYS A 83 -7.37 10.17 -15.47
CA LYS A 83 -6.81 10.75 -14.24
C LYS A 83 -7.50 10.10 -13.04
N VAL A 84 -6.74 9.35 -12.27
CA VAL A 84 -7.15 8.82 -10.97
C VAL A 84 -7.03 9.94 -9.94
N GLU A 85 -8.13 10.26 -9.27
CA GLU A 85 -8.23 11.43 -8.41
C GLU A 85 -7.61 11.25 -7.04
N ARG A 86 -7.63 10.02 -6.49
CA ARG A 86 -7.09 9.74 -5.16
C ARG A 86 -6.50 8.34 -5.11
N VAL A 87 -5.35 8.20 -4.45
CA VAL A 87 -4.72 6.91 -4.14
C VAL A 87 -4.43 6.84 -2.65
N GLY A 88 -4.64 5.68 -2.05
CA GLY A 88 -4.41 5.47 -0.62
C GLY A 88 -4.27 4.00 -0.25
N MET A 89 -4.32 3.74 1.05
CA MET A 89 -4.26 2.38 1.61
C MET A 89 -5.28 2.21 2.74
N ASP A 90 -5.72 0.97 2.95
CA ASP A 90 -6.72 0.59 3.96
C ASP A 90 -6.12 0.53 5.38
N ARG A 91 -5.35 1.55 5.74
CA ARG A 91 -4.73 1.73 7.06
C ARG A 91 -4.86 3.18 7.49
N LYS A 92 -4.99 3.38 8.80
CA LYS A 92 -5.08 4.73 9.37
C LYS A 92 -3.80 5.51 9.08
N GLN A 93 -3.96 6.76 8.66
CA GLN A 93 -2.85 7.71 8.42
C GLN A 93 -1.81 7.26 7.38
N ASN A 94 -2.10 6.26 6.54
CA ASN A 94 -1.14 5.65 5.61
C ASN A 94 0.12 5.11 6.31
N GLU A 95 -0.05 4.59 7.54
CA GLU A 95 1.02 4.04 8.35
C GLU A 95 0.79 2.56 8.66
N ILE A 96 1.89 1.83 8.78
CA ILE A 96 1.93 0.44 9.22
C ILE A 96 2.93 0.35 10.36
N LEU A 97 2.56 -0.34 11.43
CA LEU A 97 3.51 -0.82 12.43
C LEU A 97 3.90 -2.25 12.05
N LEU A 98 5.18 -2.49 11.77
CA LEU A 98 5.63 -3.81 11.35
C LEU A 98 5.66 -4.75 12.57
N GLU A 99 4.55 -5.47 12.79
CA GLU A 99 4.40 -6.44 13.89
C GLU A 99 4.77 -7.87 13.46
N ASN A 100 4.62 -8.16 12.16
CA ASN A 100 4.87 -9.47 11.58
C ASN A 100 5.98 -9.42 10.52
N GLU A 101 6.57 -10.57 10.22
CA GLU A 101 7.59 -10.69 9.16
C GLU A 101 7.04 -10.35 7.77
N ARG A 102 5.75 -10.59 7.59
CA ARG A 102 5.01 -10.30 6.36
C ARG A 102 3.66 -9.72 6.74
N GLU A 103 3.29 -8.65 6.05
CA GLU A 103 1.97 -8.03 6.20
C GLU A 103 1.39 -7.76 4.81
N LEU A 104 0.13 -8.17 4.63
CA LEU A 104 -0.63 -7.90 3.42
C LEU A 104 -1.44 -6.63 3.62
N VAL A 105 -1.26 -5.66 2.72
CA VAL A 105 -1.93 -4.36 2.78
C VAL A 105 -2.68 -4.09 1.51
N LYS A 106 -3.90 -3.59 1.66
CA LYS A 106 -4.76 -3.17 0.56
C LYS A 106 -4.45 -1.73 0.19
N PHE A 107 -4.10 -1.52 -1.06
CA PHE A 107 -3.96 -0.21 -1.69
C PHE A 107 -5.19 0.02 -2.55
N TYR A 108 -5.65 1.26 -2.61
CA TYR A 108 -6.83 1.61 -3.40
C TYR A 108 -6.62 2.87 -4.21
N ALA A 109 -7.35 2.96 -5.31
CA ALA A 109 -7.42 4.13 -6.16
C ALA A 109 -8.87 4.46 -6.47
N ILE A 110 -9.23 5.73 -6.40
CA ILE A 110 -10.58 6.24 -6.66
C ILE A 110 -10.55 7.05 -7.95
N LEU A 111 -11.48 6.70 -8.84
CA LEU A 111 -11.66 7.32 -10.15
C LEU A 111 -13.09 7.86 -10.28
N ASP A 112 -13.26 9.06 -10.84
CA ASP A 112 -14.57 9.54 -11.27
C ASP A 112 -14.96 8.85 -12.59
N ARG A 113 -16.15 8.23 -12.62
CA ARG A 113 -16.72 7.57 -13.81
C ARG A 113 -16.85 8.53 -15.00
N ARG A 114 -17.02 9.84 -14.76
CA ARG A 114 -17.03 10.87 -15.81
C ARG A 114 -15.69 11.02 -16.52
N GLU A 115 -14.59 10.69 -15.85
CA GLU A 115 -13.27 10.64 -16.48
C GLU A 115 -13.16 9.41 -17.40
N LEU A 116 -13.84 8.32 -17.02
CA LEU A 116 -13.89 7.08 -17.80
C LEU A 116 -14.76 7.21 -19.05
N ASP A 117 -15.91 7.88 -18.96
CA ASP A 117 -16.85 8.08 -20.07
C ASP A 117 -17.20 9.56 -20.27
N ARG A 118 -16.66 10.16 -21.34
CA ARG A 118 -16.96 11.53 -21.78
C ARG A 118 -17.83 11.55 -23.04
N GLY A 119 -18.56 10.46 -23.32
CA GLY A 119 -19.30 10.25 -24.57
C GLY A 119 -18.48 9.57 -25.66
N GLU A 120 -17.41 8.86 -25.30
CA GLU A 120 -16.63 8.06 -26.24
C GLU A 120 -17.30 6.70 -26.53
N SER A 121 -16.87 6.01 -27.58
CA SER A 121 -17.35 4.66 -27.85
C SER A 121 -16.84 3.66 -26.80
N ILE A 122 -17.66 2.65 -26.48
CA ILE A 122 -17.34 1.59 -25.50
C ILE A 122 -15.99 0.94 -25.80
N GLU A 123 -15.65 0.74 -27.07
CA GLU A 123 -14.36 0.15 -27.50
C GLU A 123 -13.12 0.94 -27.04
N VAL A 124 -13.25 2.26 -26.84
CA VAL A 124 -12.18 3.14 -26.37
C VAL A 124 -12.08 3.11 -24.84
N ILE A 125 -13.22 2.92 -24.15
CA ILE A 125 -13.34 2.93 -22.70
C ILE A 125 -12.94 1.58 -22.10
N GLU A 126 -13.35 0.48 -22.73
CA GLU A 126 -13.05 -0.87 -22.25
C GLU A 126 -11.59 -1.26 -22.44
N GLY A 127 -11.00 -1.85 -21.40
CA GLY A 127 -9.65 -2.40 -21.44
C GLY A 127 -8.96 -2.40 -20.07
N GLU A 128 -7.76 -2.96 -20.04
CA GLU A 128 -6.90 -2.92 -18.85
C GLU A 128 -6.11 -1.61 -18.82
N TYR A 129 -6.41 -0.77 -17.83
CA TYR A 129 -5.67 0.47 -17.61
C TYR A 129 -4.40 0.19 -16.81
N VAL A 130 -3.26 0.64 -17.34
CA VAL A 130 -1.95 0.49 -16.71
C VAL A 130 -1.37 1.88 -16.46
N GLY A 131 -0.72 2.05 -15.31
CA GLY A 131 -0.06 3.31 -14.95
C GLY A 131 1.06 3.06 -13.94
N GLN A 132 1.91 4.06 -13.76
CA GLN A 132 2.93 4.05 -12.72
C GLN A 132 2.40 4.77 -11.49
N LEU A 133 2.42 4.08 -10.34
CA LEU A 133 2.08 4.66 -9.05
C LEU A 133 3.37 4.92 -8.28
N PRO A 134 3.89 6.16 -8.25
CA PRO A 134 5.07 6.49 -7.44
C PRO A 134 4.67 6.48 -5.96
N ILE A 135 5.17 5.53 -5.19
CA ILE A 135 4.95 5.43 -3.75
C ILE A 135 6.24 5.83 -3.04
N ILE A 136 6.19 6.85 -2.19
CA ILE A 136 7.31 7.21 -1.33
C ILE A 136 7.12 6.50 0.01
N MET A 137 8.07 5.64 0.37
CA MET A 137 8.07 4.89 1.63
C MET A 137 9.12 5.46 2.59
N GLY A 138 8.71 5.76 3.81
CA GLY A 138 9.59 6.14 4.92
C GLY A 138 9.58 5.05 5.99
N VAL A 139 10.75 4.66 6.48
CA VAL A 139 10.89 3.70 7.58
C VAL A 139 11.46 4.43 8.78
N TYR A 140 10.69 4.50 9.86
CA TYR A 140 11.05 5.18 11.09
C TYR A 140 11.24 4.15 12.20
N SER A 141 12.40 4.16 12.85
CA SER A 141 12.57 3.51 14.15
C SER A 141 11.85 4.33 15.21
N LEU A 142 11.27 3.66 16.21
CA LEU A 142 10.80 4.32 17.42
C LEU A 142 12.01 4.98 18.09
N VAL A 143 12.20 6.27 17.89
CA VAL A 143 13.16 7.05 18.67
C VAL A 143 12.61 7.10 20.09
N ASN A 144 13.39 6.52 21.00
CA ASN A 144 13.36 6.61 22.46
C ASN A 144 12.15 7.33 23.09
N ILE A 145 11.47 6.65 24.01
CA ILE A 145 10.26 7.01 24.79
C ILE A 145 10.31 8.42 25.44
N ASN A 146 11.48 9.08 25.47
CA ASN A 146 11.70 10.42 26.01
C ASN A 146 11.64 11.56 24.99
N THR A 147 11.56 11.29 23.68
CA THR A 147 11.28 12.34 22.69
C THR A 147 9.78 12.45 22.50
N LYS A 148 9.19 13.55 22.98
CA LYS A 148 7.78 13.87 22.73
C LYS A 148 7.50 13.73 21.22
N PRO A 149 6.38 13.08 20.83
CA PRO A 149 5.96 13.05 19.44
C PRO A 149 5.95 14.49 18.91
N VAL A 150 6.64 14.74 17.80
CA VAL A 150 6.45 15.98 17.07
C VAL A 150 5.00 15.94 16.59
N GLU A 151 4.13 16.74 17.21
CA GLU A 151 2.76 16.88 16.76
C GLU A 151 2.80 17.28 15.28
N PRO A 152 2.13 16.51 14.39
CA PRO A 152 2.09 16.86 12.99
C PRO A 152 1.48 18.26 12.86
N THR A 153 2.14 19.13 12.10
CA THR A 153 1.61 20.45 11.75
C THR A 153 0.19 20.27 11.21
N PRO A 154 -0.82 21.00 11.71
CA PRO A 154 -2.21 20.81 11.28
C PRO A 154 -2.30 21.02 9.77
N ILE A 155 -2.60 19.93 9.06
CA ILE A 155 -2.99 19.94 7.66
C ILE A 155 -4.38 20.57 7.61
N PRO A 156 -4.67 21.51 6.69
CA PRO A 156 -6.00 22.12 6.59
C PRO A 156 -7.10 21.04 6.51
N GLU A 157 -8.13 21.20 7.33
CA GLU A 157 -9.22 20.23 7.48
C GLU A 157 -9.90 19.97 6.13
N GLY A 158 -9.68 18.78 5.57
CA GLY A 158 -10.35 18.34 4.35
C GLY A 158 -9.66 17.21 3.59
N GLU A 159 -8.33 17.07 3.68
CA GLU A 159 -7.59 16.24 2.72
C GLU A 159 -7.31 14.77 3.14
N ASN A 160 -7.48 14.40 4.41
CA ASN A 160 -7.02 13.07 4.89
C ASN A 160 -7.96 12.42 5.93
N LYS A 161 -9.25 12.28 5.61
CA LYS A 161 -10.07 11.27 6.30
C LYS A 161 -9.73 9.89 5.70
N PRO A 162 -9.26 8.92 6.49
CA PRO A 162 -9.13 7.54 6.02
C PRO A 162 -10.51 7.07 5.59
N GLN A 163 -10.67 6.72 4.32
CA GLN A 163 -11.91 6.17 3.82
C GLN A 163 -11.84 4.68 4.07
N ILE A 164 -12.65 4.21 5.02
CA ILE A 164 -12.84 2.78 5.24
C ILE A 164 -13.45 2.25 3.95
N LEU A 165 -12.75 1.34 3.27
CA LEU A 165 -13.29 0.72 2.08
C LEU A 165 -14.54 -0.09 2.48
N PRO A 166 -15.58 -0.09 1.63
CA PRO A 166 -16.66 -1.05 1.78
C PRO A 166 -16.11 -2.48 1.76
N ILE A 167 -16.69 -3.36 2.57
CA ILE A 167 -16.37 -4.79 2.55
C ILE A 167 -16.98 -5.36 1.28
N PHE A 168 -16.13 -5.84 0.36
CA PHE A 168 -16.61 -6.40 -0.91
C PHE A 168 -17.34 -7.73 -0.66
N PRO A 169 -18.40 -8.06 -1.43
CA PRO A 169 -19.16 -9.31 -1.26
C PRO A 169 -18.29 -10.57 -1.30
N ASP A 170 -17.23 -10.56 -2.10
CA ASP A 170 -16.31 -11.69 -2.27
C ASP A 170 -15.34 -11.87 -1.07
N GLU A 171 -15.25 -10.86 -0.20
CA GLU A 171 -14.54 -10.93 1.08
C GLU A 171 -15.44 -11.50 2.19
N MET A 172 -16.75 -11.64 1.94
CA MET A 172 -17.64 -12.41 2.79
C MET A 172 -17.54 -13.89 2.44
N ILE A 173 -16.45 -14.56 2.84
CA ILE A 173 -16.37 -16.03 2.74
C ILE A 173 -16.17 -16.66 4.12
N ASN A 174 -17.22 -17.42 4.49
CA ASN A 174 -17.26 -18.55 5.42
C ASN A 174 -16.78 -18.29 6.85
N GLU A 175 -17.63 -17.63 7.65
CA GLU A 175 -17.91 -18.21 8.96
C GLU A 175 -18.55 -19.59 8.71
N THR A 176 -17.73 -20.63 8.60
CA THR A 176 -18.17 -21.97 8.98
C THR A 176 -18.61 -21.86 10.42
N ILE A 177 -19.91 -21.64 10.60
CA ILE A 177 -20.62 -21.87 11.85
C ILE A 177 -20.25 -23.29 12.25
N GLY A 178 -19.35 -23.40 13.23
CA GLY A 178 -19.16 -24.63 13.98
C GLY A 178 -20.49 -24.91 14.65
N GLY A 179 -21.29 -25.75 13.99
CA GLY A 179 -22.50 -26.29 14.57
C GLY A 179 -22.11 -27.19 15.73
N ASP A 180 -22.46 -26.77 16.94
CA ASP A 180 -22.74 -27.68 18.04
C ASP A 180 -23.83 -28.67 17.58
N LEU A 181 -23.45 -29.94 17.46
CA LEU A 181 -24.27 -31.13 17.75
C LEU A 181 -23.36 -32.33 18.03
#